data_AF-F0I3W5-F1
#
_entry.id   AF-F0I3W5-F1
#
_cell.length_a   1.000
_cell.length_b   1.000
_cell.length_c   1.000
_cell.angle_alpha   90.00
_cell.angle_beta   90.00
_cell.angle_gamma   90.00
#
_symmetry.space_group_name_H-M   'P 1'
#
loop_
_entity.id
_entity.type
_entity.pdbx_description
1 polymer ?
#
loop_
_entity_poly.entity_id
_entity_poly.type
_entity_poly.pdbx_seq_one_letter_code
_entity_poly.pdbx_strand_id
1 'polypeptide(L)'
;MTNINLFAVTDSKEQYDKFIKLATEDYTELKNQIKNHFQPGQEEGLREYKVNILAEHAYKEYDINIISNLFFGIFLPAIMVYITTTLTINFQVENNTLASALIGIVVGVLFVFGAIYYLDRYSKNYKKRKKSISLNKAILFLENYEV
;
A
#
# COMPACT_ATOMS: atom_id res chain seq x y z
N MET A 1 7.56 24.63 -3.85
CA MET A 1 7.40 23.58 -4.87
C MET A 1 8.72 22.85 -4.99
N THR A 2 8.71 21.53 -4.88
CA THR A 2 9.89 20.70 -5.10
C THR A 2 10.11 20.58 -6.61
N ASN A 3 11.29 20.96 -7.11
CA ASN A 3 11.63 20.80 -8.53
C ASN A 3 12.01 19.33 -8.77
N ILE A 4 11.00 18.47 -8.97
CA ILE A 4 11.20 17.04 -9.26
C ILE A 4 11.28 16.91 -10.78
N ASN A 5 12.42 16.44 -11.28
CA ASN A 5 12.61 16.08 -12.68
C ASN A 5 12.53 14.55 -12.84
N LEU A 6 11.53 14.06 -13.58
CA LEU A 6 11.28 12.63 -13.78
C LEU A 6 12.41 11.90 -14.52
N PHE A 7 13.19 12.61 -15.34
CA PHE A 7 14.13 12.03 -16.30
C PHE A 7 15.59 12.25 -15.93
N ALA A 8 15.87 12.77 -14.72
CA ALA A 8 17.22 13.06 -14.27
C ALA A 8 18.08 11.81 -13.97
N VAL A 9 17.46 10.62 -13.95
CA VAL A 9 18.09 9.34 -13.58
C VAL A 9 17.54 8.21 -14.44
N THR A 10 18.36 7.19 -14.67
CA THR A 10 18.02 6.01 -15.48
C THR A 10 17.67 4.78 -14.64
N ASP A 11 17.94 4.81 -13.33
CA ASP A 11 17.58 3.73 -12.40
C ASP A 11 16.05 3.62 -12.24
N SER A 12 15.50 2.42 -12.45
CA SER A 12 14.05 2.17 -12.46
C SER A 12 13.38 2.51 -11.13
N LYS A 13 14.04 2.17 -10.02
CA LYS A 13 13.55 2.42 -8.67
C LYS A 13 13.51 3.92 -8.37
N GLU A 14 14.57 4.65 -8.69
CA GLU A 14 14.61 6.09 -8.47
C GLU A 14 13.64 6.85 -9.40
N GLN A 15 13.49 6.41 -10.65
CA GLN A 15 12.47 6.91 -11.57
C GLN A 15 11.06 6.70 -11.00
N TYR A 16 10.77 5.51 -10.47
CA TYR A 16 9.48 5.19 -9.84
C TYR A 16 9.23 6.03 -8.57
N ASP A 17 10.21 6.19 -7.70
CA ASP A 17 10.08 7.00 -6.49
C ASP A 17 9.83 8.49 -6.82
N LYS A 18 10.51 9.02 -7.85
CA LYS A 18 10.24 10.39 -8.37
C LYS A 18 8.86 10.49 -9.01
N PHE A 19 8.43 9.48 -9.76
CA PHE A 19 7.10 9.40 -10.35
C PHE A 19 6.01 9.42 -9.28
N ILE A 20 6.08 8.57 -8.24
CA ILE A 20 5.10 8.58 -7.14
C ILE A 20 5.08 9.94 -6.44
N LYS A 21 6.27 10.48 -6.15
CA LYS A 21 6.37 11.74 -5.43
C LYS A 21 5.71 12.86 -6.22
N LEU A 22 6.02 13.01 -7.50
CA LEU A 22 5.40 14.03 -8.34
C LEU A 22 3.91 13.74 -8.57
N ALA A 23 3.50 12.49 -8.79
CA ALA A 23 2.09 12.11 -8.92
C ALA A 23 1.25 12.52 -7.70
N THR A 24 1.81 12.45 -6.50
CA THR A 24 1.12 12.76 -5.25
C THR A 24 1.21 14.23 -4.83
N GLU A 25 2.24 14.96 -5.29
CA GLU A 25 2.43 16.38 -5.04
C GLU A 25 1.73 17.24 -6.10
N ASP A 26 1.95 16.94 -7.39
CA ASP A 26 1.43 17.68 -8.54
C ASP A 26 1.23 16.77 -9.77
N TYR A 27 0.02 16.21 -9.88
CA TYR A 27 -0.38 15.35 -11.01
C TYR A 27 -0.36 16.07 -12.36
N THR A 28 -0.66 17.38 -12.37
CA THR A 28 -0.67 18.15 -13.61
C THR A 28 0.73 18.31 -14.14
N GLU A 29 1.68 18.63 -13.26
CA GLU A 29 3.09 18.75 -13.62
C GLU A 29 3.67 17.42 -14.10
N LEU A 30 3.34 16.30 -13.46
CA LEU A 30 3.72 14.97 -13.94
C LEU A 30 3.30 14.74 -15.40
N LYS A 31 2.05 15.05 -15.74
CA LYS A 31 1.55 14.90 -17.11
C LYS A 31 2.29 15.81 -18.07
N ASN A 32 2.58 17.05 -17.67
CA ASN A 32 3.27 18.01 -18.52
C ASN A 32 4.69 17.54 -18.81
N GLN A 33 5.44 17.07 -17.79
CA GLN A 33 6.79 16.55 -17.99
C GLN A 33 6.81 15.35 -18.94
N ILE A 34 5.89 14.40 -18.79
CA ILE A 34 5.78 13.23 -19.69
C ILE A 34 5.47 13.68 -21.12
N LYS A 35 4.47 14.54 -21.31
CA LYS A 35 4.06 15.03 -22.64
C LYS A 35 5.11 15.90 -23.34
N ASN A 36 5.89 16.65 -22.57
CA ASN A 36 6.93 17.50 -23.13
C ASN A 36 8.19 16.70 -23.46
N HIS A 37 8.49 15.66 -22.69
CA HIS A 37 9.68 14.84 -22.87
C HIS A 37 9.54 13.86 -24.04
N PHE A 38 8.39 13.21 -24.20
CA PHE A 38 8.13 12.27 -25.28
C PHE A 38 7.37 12.95 -26.42
N GLN A 39 8.01 13.04 -27.57
CA GLN A 39 7.50 13.58 -28.84
C GLN A 39 7.40 12.46 -29.90
N PRO A 40 6.66 12.66 -31.02
CA PRO A 40 6.59 11.68 -32.10
C PRO A 40 7.99 11.25 -32.56
N GLY A 41 8.21 9.94 -32.70
CA GLY A 41 9.53 9.33 -32.95
C GLY A 41 10.28 8.88 -31.68
N GLN A 42 9.69 9.02 -30.49
CA GLN A 42 10.25 8.55 -29.21
C GLN A 42 9.42 7.43 -28.56
N GLU A 43 8.68 6.67 -29.37
CA GLU A 43 7.76 5.63 -28.93
C GLU A 43 8.48 4.53 -28.14
N GLU A 44 9.70 4.18 -28.55
CA GLU A 44 10.51 3.17 -27.85
C GLU A 44 10.94 3.65 -26.46
N GLY A 45 11.39 4.91 -26.34
CA GLY A 45 11.75 5.50 -25.05
C GLY A 45 10.56 5.64 -24.11
N LEU A 46 9.38 6.00 -24.65
CA LEU A 46 8.14 5.99 -23.86
C LEU A 46 7.81 4.58 -23.39
N ARG A 47 7.91 3.57 -24.27
CA ARG A 47 7.63 2.17 -23.92
C ARG A 47 8.54 1.68 -22.81
N GLU A 48 9.85 1.96 -22.88
CA GLU A 48 10.80 1.60 -21.83
C GLU A 48 10.45 2.29 -20.50
N TYR A 49 10.18 3.59 -20.53
CA TYR A 49 9.75 4.34 -19.34
C TYR A 49 8.48 3.76 -18.72
N LYS A 50 7.46 3.45 -19.54
CA LYS A 50 6.23 2.78 -19.07
C LYS A 50 6.54 1.45 -18.39
N VAL A 51 7.35 0.60 -19.02
CA VAL A 51 7.70 -0.72 -18.47
C VAL A 51 8.38 -0.56 -17.10
N ASN A 52 9.35 0.34 -16.98
CA ASN A 52 10.06 0.56 -15.72
C ASN A 52 9.11 1.00 -14.60
N ILE A 53 8.27 2.01 -14.85
CA ILE A 53 7.34 2.53 -13.84
C ILE A 53 6.28 1.50 -13.47
N LEU A 54 5.69 0.81 -14.44
CA LEU A 54 4.62 -0.16 -14.19
C LEU A 54 5.14 -1.44 -13.52
N ALA A 55 6.34 -1.90 -13.87
CA ALA A 55 6.95 -3.06 -13.23
C ALA A 55 7.29 -2.78 -11.76
N GLU A 56 7.90 -1.62 -11.46
CA GLU A 56 8.20 -1.20 -10.08
C GLU A 56 6.91 -0.99 -9.27
N HIS A 57 5.86 -0.47 -9.92
CA HIS A 57 4.54 -0.34 -9.30
C HIS A 57 3.97 -1.69 -8.89
N ALA A 58 3.93 -2.65 -9.81
CA ALA A 58 3.44 -4.00 -9.55
C ALA A 58 4.28 -4.72 -8.49
N TYR A 59 5.61 -4.57 -8.53
CA TYR A 59 6.52 -5.13 -7.53
C TYR A 59 6.21 -4.62 -6.12
N LYS A 60 6.06 -3.30 -5.94
CA LYS A 60 5.71 -2.75 -4.62
C LYS A 60 4.30 -3.13 -4.15
N GLU A 61 3.32 -3.22 -5.06
CA GLU A 61 1.98 -3.70 -4.68
C GLU A 61 2.02 -5.17 -4.23
N TYR A 62 2.79 -6.00 -4.92
CA TYR A 62 2.98 -7.40 -4.56
C TYR A 62 3.63 -7.57 -3.17
N ASP A 63 4.70 -6.82 -2.89
CA ASP A 63 5.37 -6.84 -1.58
C ASP A 63 4.42 -6.43 -0.44
N ILE A 64 3.64 -5.36 -0.63
CA ILE A 64 2.65 -4.90 0.36
C ILE A 64 1.61 -5.99 0.61
N ASN A 65 1.14 -6.67 -0.43
CA ASN A 65 0.18 -7.75 -0.32
C ASN A 65 0.76 -8.96 0.43
N ILE A 66 2.02 -9.34 0.18
CA ILE A 66 2.70 -10.40 0.94
C ILE A 66 2.77 -10.04 2.43
N ILE A 67 3.24 -8.84 2.75
CA ILE A 67 3.40 -8.40 4.15
C ILE A 67 2.04 -8.42 4.86
N SER A 68 1.00 -7.89 4.20
CA SER A 68 -0.37 -7.90 4.71
C SER A 68 -0.85 -9.34 4.97
N ASN A 69 -0.69 -10.23 4.00
CA ASN A 69 -1.11 -11.63 4.12
C ASN A 69 -0.33 -12.38 5.21
N LEU A 70 0.97 -12.15 5.34
CA LEU A 70 1.81 -12.72 6.39
C LEU A 70 1.33 -12.25 7.77
N PHE A 71 1.05 -10.95 7.91
CA PHE A 71 0.59 -10.38 9.17
C PHE A 71 -0.80 -10.90 9.56
N PHE A 72 -1.79 -10.81 8.67
CA PHE A 72 -3.17 -11.19 8.98
C PHE A 72 -3.40 -12.71 8.98
N GLY A 73 -2.63 -13.47 8.18
CA GLY A 73 -2.78 -14.91 8.05
C GLY A 73 -1.99 -15.73 9.07
N ILE A 74 -0.84 -15.22 9.54
CA ILE A 74 0.06 -15.99 10.41
C ILE A 74 0.25 -15.30 11.76
N PHE A 75 0.77 -14.06 11.74
CA PHE A 75 1.15 -13.39 12.99
C PHE A 75 -0.04 -13.02 13.85
N LEU A 76 -1.12 -12.49 13.25
CA LEU A 76 -2.29 -12.07 14.00
C LEU A 76 -2.97 -13.25 14.73
N PRO A 77 -3.26 -14.40 14.09
CA PRO A 77 -3.74 -15.58 14.80
C PRO A 77 -2.80 -16.04 15.91
N ALA A 78 -1.49 -16.04 15.68
CA ALA A 78 -0.50 -16.44 16.69
C ALA A 78 -0.52 -15.51 17.91
N ILE A 79 -0.61 -14.19 17.69
CA ILE A 79 -0.74 -13.20 18.76
C ILE A 79 -2.05 -13.41 19.53
N MET A 80 -3.16 -13.67 18.84
CA MET A 80 -4.44 -13.94 19.49
C MET A 80 -4.40 -15.18 20.37
N VAL A 81 -3.79 -16.27 19.88
CA VAL A 81 -3.60 -17.51 20.66
C VAL A 81 -2.71 -17.27 21.87
N TYR A 82 -1.62 -16.52 21.69
CA TYR A 82 -0.72 -16.15 22.78
C TYR A 82 -1.47 -15.38 23.87
N ILE A 83 -2.18 -14.30 23.51
CA ILE A 83 -2.96 -13.50 24.45
C ILE A 83 -4.02 -14.35 25.15
N THR A 84 -4.77 -15.16 24.41
CA THR A 84 -5.83 -16.02 24.96
C THR A 84 -5.25 -17.01 25.97
N THR A 85 -4.12 -17.65 25.63
CA THR A 85 -3.43 -18.59 26.52
C THR A 85 -2.92 -17.90 27.78
N THR A 86 -2.25 -16.76 27.64
CA THR A 86 -1.73 -15.99 28.77
C THR A 86 -2.86 -15.55 29.71
N LEU A 87 -3.99 -15.07 29.18
CA LEU A 87 -5.15 -14.71 29.99
C LEU A 87 -5.75 -15.93 30.69
N THR A 88 -5.88 -17.05 29.98
CA THR A 88 -6.41 -18.30 30.54
C THR A 88 -5.59 -18.78 31.74
N ILE A 89 -4.25 -18.76 31.61
CA ILE A 89 -3.31 -19.11 32.68
C ILE A 89 -3.40 -18.12 33.85
N ASN A 90 -3.39 -16.81 33.56
CA ASN A 90 -3.40 -15.78 34.60
C ASN A 90 -4.72 -15.77 35.40
N PHE A 91 -5.84 -16.13 34.77
CA PHE A 91 -7.12 -16.29 35.45
C PHE A 91 -7.33 -17.67 36.08
N GLN A 92 -6.37 -18.60 35.95
CA GLN A 92 -6.43 -19.96 36.50
C GLN A 92 -7.67 -20.75 36.01
N VAL A 93 -8.04 -20.56 34.74
CA VAL A 93 -9.22 -21.17 34.12
C VAL A 93 -8.86 -22.18 33.04
N GLU A 94 -7.61 -22.65 32.99
CA GLU A 94 -7.12 -23.62 32.01
C GLU A 94 -7.95 -24.92 31.96
N ASN A 95 -8.48 -25.36 33.10
CA ASN A 95 -9.30 -26.57 33.20
C ASN A 95 -10.81 -26.31 33.00
N ASN A 96 -11.21 -25.05 32.86
CA ASN A 96 -12.61 -24.66 32.62
C ASN A 96 -12.79 -24.29 31.14
N THR A 97 -13.25 -25.27 30.36
CA THR A 97 -13.45 -25.15 28.91
C THR A 97 -14.41 -24.02 28.51
N LEU A 98 -15.40 -23.73 29.34
CA LEU A 98 -16.37 -22.67 29.07
C LEU A 98 -15.76 -21.29 29.32
N ALA A 99 -15.01 -21.12 30.42
CA ALA A 99 -14.33 -19.87 30.73
C ALA A 99 -13.20 -19.55 29.75
N SER A 100 -12.40 -20.53 29.36
CA SER A 100 -11.34 -20.35 28.35
C SER A 100 -11.89 -20.01 26.97
N ALA A 101 -13.01 -20.64 26.57
CA ALA A 101 -13.71 -20.29 25.33
C ALA A 101 -14.25 -18.85 25.36
N LEU A 102 -14.81 -18.39 26.49
CA LEU A 102 -15.28 -17.02 26.64
C LEU A 102 -14.14 -16.00 26.52
N ILE A 103 -12.97 -16.28 27.10
CA ILE A 103 -11.77 -15.43 26.93
C ILE A 103 -11.40 -15.35 25.44
N GLY A 104 -11.34 -16.48 24.73
CA GLY A 104 -11.04 -16.51 23.31
C GLY A 104 -12.03 -15.70 22.46
N ILE A 105 -13.34 -15.80 22.76
CA ILE A 105 -14.38 -15.01 22.09
C ILE A 105 -14.18 -13.52 22.35
N VAL A 106 -13.96 -13.11 23.60
CA VAL A 106 -13.76 -11.69 23.96
C VAL A 106 -12.52 -11.12 23.26
N VAL A 107 -11.40 -11.85 23.29
CA VAL A 107 -10.18 -11.46 22.58
C VAL A 107 -10.47 -11.32 21.08
N GLY A 108 -11.13 -12.31 20.47
CA GLY A 108 -11.53 -12.26 19.06
C GLY A 108 -12.37 -11.04 18.70
N VAL A 109 -13.41 -10.75 19.49
CA VAL A 109 -14.29 -9.60 19.29
C VAL A 109 -13.51 -8.29 19.39
N LEU A 110 -12.66 -8.13 20.41
CA LEU A 110 -11.82 -6.93 20.57
C LEU A 110 -10.89 -6.70 19.37
N PHE A 111 -10.28 -7.77 18.85
CA PHE A 111 -9.43 -7.68 17.66
C PHE A 111 -10.21 -7.27 16.40
N VAL A 112 -11.39 -7.86 16.18
CA VAL A 112 -12.25 -7.48 15.04
C VAL A 112 -12.68 -6.02 15.14
N PHE A 113 -13.13 -5.57 16.32
CA PHE A 113 -13.47 -4.16 16.53
C PHE A 113 -12.27 -3.23 16.32
N GLY A 114 -11.09 -3.62 16.82
CA GLY A 114 -9.85 -2.88 16.60
C GLY A 114 -9.49 -2.74 15.12
N ALA A 115 -9.62 -3.83 14.35
CA ALA A 115 -9.38 -3.82 12.91
C ALA A 115 -10.39 -2.94 12.16
N ILE A 116 -11.69 -3.06 12.46
CA ILE A 116 -12.74 -2.21 11.86
C ILE A 116 -12.49 -0.74 12.17
N TYR A 117 -12.20 -0.40 13.43
CA TYR A 117 -11.91 0.97 13.84
C TYR A 117 -10.66 1.53 13.15
N TYR A 118 -9.60 0.73 13.05
CA TYR A 118 -8.38 1.12 12.33
C TYR A 118 -8.67 1.38 10.84
N LEU A 119 -9.40 0.48 10.18
CA LEU A 119 -9.77 0.62 8.77
C LEU A 119 -10.68 1.82 8.52
N ASP A 120 -11.68 2.05 9.38
CA ASP A 120 -12.56 3.22 9.31
C ASP A 120 -11.76 4.52 9.43
N ARG A 121 -10.88 4.61 10.44
CA ARG A 121 -10.01 5.77 10.63
C ARG A 121 -9.02 5.96 9.49
N TYR A 122 -8.49 4.87 8.94
CA TYR A 122 -7.62 4.90 7.77
C TYR A 122 -8.36 5.44 6.54
N SER A 123 -9.59 4.95 6.29
CA SER A 123 -10.43 5.36 5.17
C SER A 123 -10.81 6.86 5.22
N LYS A 124 -11.01 7.39 6.43
CA LYS A 124 -11.31 8.81 6.69
C LYS A 124 -10.10 9.73 6.56
N ASN A 125 -8.89 9.19 6.36
CA ASN A 125 -7.71 10.00 6.13
C ASN A 125 -7.70 10.56 4.70
N TYR A 126 -8.40 11.68 4.52
CA TYR A 126 -8.54 12.37 3.23
C TYR A 126 -7.20 12.61 2.52
N LYS A 127 -6.14 12.96 3.27
CA LYS A 127 -4.80 13.18 2.68
C LYS A 127 -4.24 11.90 2.06
N LYS A 128 -4.33 10.77 2.75
CA LYS A 128 -3.88 9.47 2.21
C LYS A 128 -4.72 9.03 1.02
N ARG A 129 -6.05 9.16 1.11
CA ARG A 129 -6.96 8.83 0.02
C ARG A 129 -6.69 9.67 -1.23
N LYS A 130 -6.47 10.99 -1.06
CA LYS A 130 -6.12 11.89 -2.16
C LYS A 130 -4.81 11.47 -2.84
N LYS A 131 -3.78 11.14 -2.07
CA LYS A 131 -2.49 10.65 -2.61
C LYS A 131 -2.67 9.36 -3.42
N SER A 132 -3.38 8.36 -2.88
CA SER A 132 -3.64 7.10 -3.57
C SER A 132 -4.44 7.31 -4.87
N ILE A 133 -5.51 8.11 -4.85
CA ILE A 133 -6.27 8.43 -6.07
C ILE A 133 -5.40 9.14 -7.10
N SER A 134 -4.54 10.06 -6.68
CA SER A 134 -3.64 10.80 -7.57
C SER A 134 -2.62 9.87 -8.23
N LEU A 135 -2.02 8.96 -7.46
CA LEU A 135 -1.11 7.95 -7.99
C LEU A 135 -1.81 7.03 -9.00
N ASN A 136 -3.00 6.51 -8.67
CA ASN A 136 -3.72 5.62 -9.59
C ASN A 136 -4.10 6.33 -10.90
N LYS A 137 -4.47 7.62 -10.83
CA LYS A 137 -4.70 8.44 -12.03
C LYS A 137 -3.43 8.65 -12.86
N ALA A 138 -2.25 8.72 -12.22
CA ALA A 138 -0.96 8.80 -12.90
C ALA A 138 -0.58 7.50 -13.59
N ILE A 139 -0.78 6.36 -12.91
CA ILE A 139 -0.56 5.03 -13.49
C ILE A 139 -1.47 4.81 -14.70
N LEU A 140 -2.78 5.04 -14.56
CA LEU A 140 -3.74 4.94 -15.67
C LEU A 140 -3.41 5.89 -16.82
N PHE A 141 -2.99 7.12 -16.52
CA PHE A 141 -2.55 8.04 -17.55
C PHE A 141 -1.34 7.47 -18.30
N LEU A 142 -0.32 7.02 -17.58
CA LEU A 142 0.91 6.51 -18.19
C LEU A 142 0.65 5.24 -19.02
N GLU A 143 -0.19 4.34 -18.54
CA GLU A 143 -0.58 3.12 -19.25
C GLU A 143 -1.20 3.46 -20.62
N ASN A 144 -2.13 4.42 -20.65
CA ASN A 144 -2.89 4.79 -21.85
C ASN A 144 -2.26 5.92 -22.69
N TYR A 145 -1.14 6.50 -22.27
CA TYR A 145 -0.52 7.63 -22.98
C TYR A 145 0.24 7.16 -24.22
N GLU A 146 -0.03 7.73 -25.38
CA GLU A 146 0.67 7.45 -26.63
C GLU A 146 1.15 8.77 -27.25
N VAL A 147 2.19 8.68 -28.09
CA VAL A 147 2.79 9.84 -28.80
C VAL A 147 2.56 9.71 -30.29
#